data_AF-A0A1Q5L3U5-F1
#
_entry.id   AF-A0A1Q5L3U5-F1
#
_cell.length_a   1.000
_cell.length_b   1.000
_cell.length_c   1.000
_cell.angle_alpha   90.00
_cell.angle_beta   90.00
_cell.angle_gamma   90.00
#
_symmetry.space_group_name_H-M   'P 1'
#
loop_
_entity.id
_entity.type
_entity.pdbx_description
1 polymer ?
#
loop_
_entity_poly.entity_id
_entity_poly.type
_entity_poly.pdbx_seq_one_letter_code
_entity_poly.pdbx_strand_id
1 'polypeptide(L)'
;MLTHLSPLIAATAQWLTRAYPASGGALAEALCEVQARQAVTAAALLRYPTRTDAALVAMAGPGGSARLDWVTGADTAVGADTADTAWRTWVDEVVASWAACLLTDPELARLAVTAVTEATEPAGTPLEYRRLLEPGDRDWQAAALLRHPDLLAPVAGLHHAHLVARLGPDQALIA
;
A
#
# COMPACT_ATOMS: atom_id res chain seq x y z
N MET A 1 11.93 12.63 -1.49
CA MET A 1 11.27 11.45 -2.05
C MET A 1 9.91 11.24 -1.39
N LEU A 2 9.86 10.90 -0.10
CA LEU A 2 8.59 10.72 0.63
C LEU A 2 7.64 11.92 0.58
N THR A 3 8.15 13.16 0.57
CA THR A 3 7.31 14.37 0.42
C THR A 3 6.50 14.38 -0.88
N HIS A 4 7.05 13.86 -1.98
CA HIS A 4 6.34 13.77 -3.25
C HIS A 4 5.36 12.59 -3.29
N LEU A 5 5.66 11.50 -2.57
CA LEU A 5 4.80 10.33 -2.49
C LEU A 5 3.69 10.46 -1.44
N SER A 6 3.81 11.42 -0.51
CA SER A 6 2.89 11.58 0.63
C SER A 6 1.40 11.62 0.24
N PRO A 7 0.97 12.40 -0.78
CA PRO A 7 -0.44 12.42 -1.19
C PRO A 7 -0.94 11.06 -1.69
N LEU A 8 -0.10 10.35 -2.46
CA LEU A 8 -0.40 9.02 -2.99
C LEU A 8 -0.46 7.98 -1.87
N ILE A 9 0.49 8.03 -0.93
CA ILE A 9 0.53 7.13 0.23
C ILE A 9 -0.73 7.33 1.09
N ALA A 10 -1.10 8.58 1.36
CA ALA A 10 -2.29 8.91 2.13
C ALA A 10 -3.57 8.43 1.41
N ALA A 11 -3.73 8.75 0.12
CA ALA A 11 -4.88 8.36 -0.67
C ALA A 11 -5.02 6.83 -0.79
N THR A 12 -3.93 6.13 -1.02
CA THR A 12 -3.94 4.66 -1.21
C THR A 12 -4.18 3.93 0.11
N ALA A 13 -3.60 4.40 1.22
CA ALA A 13 -3.91 3.86 2.55
C ALA A 13 -5.37 4.12 2.95
N GLN A 14 -5.89 5.32 2.65
CA GLN A 14 -7.30 5.66 2.83
C GLN A 14 -8.22 4.78 1.98
N TRP A 15 -7.83 4.47 0.74
CA TRP A 15 -8.58 3.56 -0.12
C TRP A 15 -8.69 2.17 0.52
N LEU A 16 -7.56 1.61 0.97
CA LEU A 16 -7.53 0.29 1.63
C LEU A 16 -8.40 0.24 2.90
N THR A 17 -8.31 1.26 3.77
CA THR A 17 -9.09 1.27 5.02
C THR A 17 -10.58 1.56 4.81
N ARG A 18 -10.95 2.28 3.73
CA ARG A 18 -12.36 2.45 3.34
C ARG A 18 -12.94 1.19 2.69
N ALA A 19 -12.15 0.49 1.87
CA ALA A 19 -12.58 -0.75 1.21
C ALA A 19 -12.68 -1.92 2.20
N TYR A 20 -11.81 -1.94 3.21
CA TYR A 20 -11.73 -3.01 4.21
C TYR A 20 -11.68 -2.43 5.63
N PRO A 21 -12.82 -1.94 6.14
CA PRO A 21 -12.86 -1.27 7.44
C PRO A 21 -12.47 -2.21 8.57
N ALA A 22 -11.80 -1.65 9.58
CA ALA A 22 -11.52 -2.34 10.83
C ALA A 22 -12.82 -2.80 11.50
N SER A 23 -12.78 -3.93 12.19
CA SER A 23 -13.91 -4.37 13.03
C SER A 23 -13.58 -4.03 14.48
N GLY A 24 -14.11 -2.93 14.99
CA GLY A 24 -13.82 -2.45 16.33
C GLY A 24 -14.12 -0.95 16.51
N GLY A 25 -13.66 -0.38 17.63
CA GLY A 25 -13.75 1.08 17.87
C GLY A 25 -12.55 1.85 17.30
N ALA A 26 -12.47 3.14 17.63
CA ALA A 26 -11.47 4.08 17.10
C ALA A 26 -10.00 3.60 17.19
N LEU A 27 -9.64 2.82 18.22
CA LEU A 27 -8.30 2.23 18.33
C LEU A 27 -8.03 1.20 17.21
N ALA A 28 -9.01 0.37 16.87
CA ALA A 28 -8.88 -0.60 15.80
C ALA A 28 -8.75 0.09 14.42
N GLU A 29 -9.51 1.16 14.20
CA GLU A 29 -9.40 2.00 13.00
C GLU A 29 -7.99 2.60 12.89
N ALA A 30 -7.47 3.17 13.97
CA ALA A 30 -6.13 3.76 13.99
C ALA A 30 -5.02 2.71 13.74
N LEU A 31 -5.13 1.51 14.32
CA LEU A 31 -4.17 0.43 14.08
C LEU A 31 -4.21 -0.06 12.63
N CYS A 32 -5.42 -0.24 12.08
CA CYS A 32 -5.62 -0.62 10.68
C CYS A 32 -5.04 0.44 9.73
N GLU A 33 -5.23 1.73 10.02
CA GLU A 33 -4.66 2.82 9.24
C GLU A 33 -3.13 2.83 9.29
N VAL A 34 -2.53 2.70 10.47
CA VAL A 34 -1.06 2.66 10.60
C VAL A 34 -0.48 1.49 9.82
N GLN A 35 -1.10 0.31 9.89
CA GLN A 35 -0.61 -0.85 9.18
C GLN A 35 -0.74 -0.71 7.65
N ALA A 36 -1.89 -0.21 7.17
CA ALA A 36 -2.10 0.08 5.76
C ALA A 36 -1.08 1.10 5.24
N ARG A 37 -0.80 2.16 6.01
CA ARG A 37 0.24 3.15 5.66
C ARG A 37 1.63 2.53 5.58
N GLN A 38 2.00 1.60 6.47
CA GLN A 38 3.30 0.92 6.40
C GLN A 38 3.43 0.09 5.12
N ALA A 39 2.42 -0.70 4.78
CA ALA A 39 2.40 -1.50 3.55
C ALA A 39 2.46 -0.63 2.29
N VAL A 40 1.64 0.43 2.24
CA VAL A 40 1.60 1.38 1.11
C VAL A 40 2.91 2.13 0.97
N THR A 41 3.54 2.51 2.07
CA THR A 41 4.85 3.19 2.02
C THR A 41 5.92 2.28 1.42
N ALA A 42 6.02 1.03 1.88
CA ALA A 42 6.97 0.06 1.31
C ALA A 42 6.70 -0.18 -0.19
N ALA A 43 5.44 -0.39 -0.57
CA ALA A 43 5.05 -0.59 -1.96
C ALA A 43 5.35 0.64 -2.84
N ALA A 44 5.09 1.86 -2.36
CA ALA A 44 5.36 3.10 -3.08
C ALA A 44 6.87 3.29 -3.30
N LEU A 45 7.69 2.97 -2.29
CA LEU A 45 9.14 3.06 -2.38
C LEU A 45 9.75 2.01 -3.32
N LEU A 46 9.16 0.81 -3.41
CA LEU A 46 9.53 -0.18 -4.41
C LEU A 46 9.19 0.26 -5.84
N ARG A 47 8.03 0.91 -6.02
CA ARG A 47 7.50 1.34 -7.31
C ARG A 47 8.20 2.60 -7.84
N TYR A 48 8.53 3.53 -6.95
CA TYR A 48 9.16 4.81 -7.25
C TYR A 48 10.48 4.94 -6.49
N PRO A 49 11.51 4.14 -6.86
CA PRO A 49 12.74 4.00 -6.08
C PRO A 49 13.61 5.27 -6.10
N THR A 50 13.45 6.14 -7.10
CA THR A 50 14.26 7.35 -7.23
C THR A 50 13.47 8.62 -6.95
N ARG A 51 14.19 9.72 -6.64
CA ARG A 51 13.59 11.06 -6.52
C ARG A 51 12.92 11.50 -7.83
N THR A 52 13.47 11.11 -8.98
CA THR A 52 12.93 11.43 -10.30
C THR A 52 11.59 10.75 -10.50
N ASP A 53 11.49 9.46 -10.19
CA ASP A 53 10.23 8.71 -10.31
C ASP A 53 9.13 9.31 -9.42
N ALA A 54 9.49 9.65 -8.17
CA ALA A 54 8.59 10.31 -7.23
C ALA A 54 8.12 11.70 -7.70
N ALA A 55 8.99 12.47 -8.37
CA ALA A 55 8.62 13.77 -8.94
C ALA A 55 7.72 13.60 -10.18
N LEU A 56 8.01 12.63 -11.04
CA LEU A 56 7.21 12.35 -12.24
C LEU A 56 5.79 11.94 -11.87
N VAL A 57 5.60 11.04 -10.90
CA VAL A 57 4.25 10.64 -10.46
C VAL A 57 3.50 11.81 -9.79
N ALA A 58 4.20 12.68 -9.06
CA ALA A 58 3.58 13.87 -8.49
C ALA A 58 3.08 14.87 -9.55
N MET A 59 3.68 14.87 -10.75
CA MET A 59 3.24 15.73 -11.86
C MET A 59 2.18 15.06 -12.74
N ALA A 60 2.34 13.77 -13.04
CA ALA A 60 1.44 13.03 -13.94
C ALA A 60 0.18 12.48 -13.25
N GLY A 61 0.23 12.29 -11.94
CA GLY A 61 -0.79 11.58 -11.17
C GLY A 61 -0.64 10.05 -11.27
N PRO A 62 -1.13 9.29 -10.26
CA PRO A 62 -0.98 7.84 -10.19
C PRO A 62 -2.04 7.00 -10.92
N GLY A 63 -3.02 7.62 -11.59
CA GLY A 63 -4.03 6.93 -12.41
C GLY A 63 -5.38 6.69 -11.73
N GLY A 64 -5.44 6.70 -10.39
CA GLY A 64 -6.68 6.70 -9.60
C GLY A 64 -7.26 5.32 -9.25
N SER A 65 -8.39 5.31 -8.52
CA SER A 65 -8.97 4.10 -7.93
C SER A 65 -10.01 3.35 -8.77
N ALA A 66 -10.36 3.81 -9.97
CA ALA A 66 -11.55 3.34 -10.69
C ALA A 66 -11.66 1.81 -10.84
N ARG A 67 -10.59 1.15 -11.29
CA ARG A 67 -10.58 -0.32 -11.43
C ARG A 67 -10.61 -1.01 -10.07
N LEU A 68 -9.93 -0.46 -9.07
CA LEU A 68 -9.97 -1.00 -7.72
C LEU A 68 -11.39 -0.94 -7.14
N ASP A 69 -12.08 0.18 -7.32
CA ASP A 69 -13.47 0.38 -6.90
C ASP A 69 -14.42 -0.59 -7.62
N TRP A 70 -14.17 -0.87 -8.90
CA TRP A 70 -14.92 -1.88 -9.65
C TRP A 70 -14.69 -3.29 -9.10
N VAL A 71 -13.42 -3.68 -8.84
CA VAL A 71 -13.07 -5.01 -8.31
C VAL A 71 -13.62 -5.23 -6.90
N THR A 72 -13.66 -4.20 -6.06
CA THR A 72 -14.20 -4.28 -4.69
C THR A 72 -15.71 -4.04 -4.62
N GLY A 73 -16.37 -3.73 -5.75
CA GLY A 73 -17.79 -3.42 -5.81
C GLY A 73 -18.18 -2.06 -5.20
N ALA A 74 -17.20 -1.17 -4.98
CA ALA A 74 -17.39 0.19 -4.47
C ALA A 74 -17.80 1.22 -5.54
N ASP A 75 -17.88 0.81 -6.82
CA ASP A 75 -18.28 1.62 -7.98
C ASP A 75 -19.74 2.15 -7.92
N THR A 76 -20.52 1.79 -6.89
CA THR A 76 -21.94 2.16 -6.78
C THR A 76 -22.23 3.56 -6.23
N ALA A 77 -21.22 4.37 -5.92
CA ALA A 77 -21.39 5.71 -5.33
C ALA A 77 -21.66 6.80 -6.39
N VAL A 78 -22.75 6.67 -7.14
CA VAL A 78 -23.28 7.77 -7.97
C VAL A 78 -23.86 8.84 -7.03
N GLY A 79 -23.12 9.91 -6.76
CA GLY A 79 -23.61 11.08 -6.00
C GLY A 79 -22.71 11.64 -4.88
N ALA A 80 -21.47 11.18 -4.74
CA ALA A 80 -20.52 11.77 -3.80
C ALA A 80 -20.06 13.18 -4.26
N ASP A 81 -19.88 14.10 -3.32
CA ASP A 81 -19.34 15.44 -3.59
C ASP A 81 -17.96 15.35 -4.25
N THR A 82 -17.73 16.16 -5.28
CA THR A 82 -16.48 16.27 -6.03
C THR A 82 -15.23 16.35 -5.14
N ALA A 83 -15.32 17.04 -3.98
CA ALA A 83 -14.22 17.13 -3.01
C ALA A 83 -13.94 15.79 -2.29
N ASP A 84 -14.96 15.00 -1.95
CA ASP A 84 -14.80 13.66 -1.35
C ASP A 84 -14.36 12.60 -2.38
N THR A 85 -14.42 12.90 -3.67
CA THR A 85 -13.82 12.06 -4.74
C THR A 85 -12.44 12.51 -5.19
N ALA A 86 -11.98 13.73 -4.86
CA ALA A 86 -10.71 14.25 -5.38
C ALA A 86 -9.47 13.45 -4.92
N TRP A 87 -9.49 12.85 -3.73
CA TRP A 87 -8.39 12.00 -3.26
C TRP A 87 -8.30 10.67 -4.03
N ARG A 88 -9.39 10.21 -4.67
CA ARG A 88 -9.41 8.96 -5.44
C ARG A 88 -8.55 9.01 -6.69
N THR A 89 -8.28 10.20 -7.25
CA THR A 89 -7.35 10.36 -8.39
C THR A 89 -5.89 10.21 -7.97
N TRP A 90 -5.60 10.34 -6.67
CA TRP A 90 -4.28 10.13 -6.08
C TRP A 90 -4.02 8.70 -5.62
N VAL A 91 -4.97 7.78 -5.84
CA VAL A 91 -4.76 6.35 -5.58
C VAL A 91 -3.93 5.75 -6.69
N ASP A 92 -2.95 4.92 -6.34
CA ASP A 92 -2.15 4.14 -7.28
C ASP A 92 -2.55 2.67 -7.20
N GLU A 93 -3.11 2.14 -8.29
CA GLU A 93 -3.56 0.75 -8.39
C GLU A 93 -2.45 -0.26 -8.12
N VAL A 94 -1.24 0.00 -8.64
CA VAL A 94 -0.12 -0.91 -8.49
C VAL A 94 0.34 -0.90 -7.04
N VAL A 95 0.48 0.27 -6.43
CA VAL A 95 0.84 0.39 -5.01
C VAL A 95 -0.23 -0.22 -4.12
N ALA A 96 -1.53 -0.06 -4.42
CA ALA A 96 -2.61 -0.70 -3.67
C ALA A 96 -2.54 -2.23 -3.75
N SER A 97 -2.32 -2.77 -4.95
CA SER A 97 -2.18 -4.20 -5.18
C SER A 97 -0.94 -4.78 -4.50
N TRP A 98 0.19 -4.09 -4.57
CA TRP A 98 1.41 -4.50 -3.89
C TRP A 98 1.24 -4.43 -2.37
N ALA A 99 0.68 -3.35 -1.84
CA ALA A 99 0.38 -3.23 -0.42
C ALA A 99 -0.54 -4.35 0.08
N ALA A 100 -1.55 -4.73 -0.71
CA ALA A 100 -2.38 -5.89 -0.42
C ALA A 100 -1.56 -7.18 -0.34
N CYS A 101 -0.65 -7.42 -1.28
CA CYS A 101 0.27 -8.57 -1.21
C CYS A 101 1.12 -8.55 0.06
N LEU A 102 1.70 -7.40 0.42
CA LEU A 102 2.55 -7.26 1.61
C LEU A 102 1.76 -7.44 2.92
N LEU A 103 0.47 -7.09 2.95
CA LEU A 103 -0.39 -7.33 4.11
C LEU A 103 -0.77 -8.80 4.29
N THR A 104 -0.81 -9.57 3.19
CA THR A 104 -1.22 -10.99 3.21
C THR A 104 -0.06 -11.99 3.21
N ASP A 105 1.13 -11.56 2.79
CA ASP A 105 2.33 -12.42 2.68
C ASP A 105 3.49 -11.81 3.49
N PRO A 106 3.78 -12.36 4.69
CA PRO A 106 4.86 -11.88 5.55
C PRO A 106 6.25 -11.98 4.93
N GLU A 107 6.50 -12.93 4.03
CA GLU A 107 7.82 -13.08 3.41
C GLU A 107 8.03 -12.03 2.32
N LEU A 108 7.00 -11.76 1.50
CA LEU A 108 7.04 -10.62 0.58
C LEU A 108 7.19 -9.30 1.35
N ALA A 109 6.54 -9.14 2.50
CA ALA A 109 6.69 -7.97 3.36
C ALA A 109 8.14 -7.77 3.82
N ARG A 110 8.81 -8.84 4.29
CA ARG A 110 10.22 -8.78 4.67
C ARG A 110 11.12 -8.40 3.50
N LEU A 111 10.98 -9.08 2.36
CA LEU A 111 11.78 -8.82 1.17
C LEU A 111 11.62 -7.37 0.69
N ALA A 112 10.39 -6.87 0.68
CA ALA A 112 10.07 -5.49 0.33
C ALA A 112 10.75 -4.48 1.26
N VAL A 113 10.62 -4.67 2.58
CA VAL A 113 11.22 -3.76 3.56
C VAL A 113 12.75 -3.79 3.46
N THR A 114 13.36 -4.97 3.34
CA THR A 114 14.81 -5.11 3.13
C THR A 114 15.27 -4.30 1.93
N ALA A 115 14.66 -4.53 0.75
CA ALA A 115 15.02 -3.83 -0.48
C ALA A 115 14.87 -2.30 -0.37
N VAL A 116 13.84 -1.81 0.32
CA VAL A 116 13.61 -0.37 0.53
C VAL A 116 14.62 0.23 1.52
N THR A 117 14.97 -0.50 2.59
CA THR A 117 15.95 -0.04 3.58
C THR A 117 17.36 0.00 3.01
N GLU A 118 17.72 -0.94 2.14
CA GLU A 118 19.02 -0.94 1.44
C GLU A 118 19.14 0.20 0.41
N ALA A 119 18.02 0.60 -0.21
CA ALA A 119 18.01 1.64 -1.23
C ALA A 119 17.95 3.09 -0.69
N THR A 120 17.60 3.30 0.58
CA THR A 120 17.34 4.64 1.14
C THR A 120 18.44 5.09 2.09
N GLU A 121 19.27 6.06 1.69
CA GLU A 121 20.27 6.71 2.57
C GLU A 121 19.79 8.08 3.10
N PRO A 122 19.82 8.35 4.42
CA PRO A 122 20.10 7.41 5.50
C PRO A 122 18.86 6.55 5.79
N ALA A 123 19.10 5.29 6.15
CA ALA A 123 18.11 4.23 6.36
C ALA A 123 16.91 4.69 7.20
N GLY A 124 15.70 4.56 6.65
CA GLY A 124 14.49 4.49 7.46
C GLY A 124 14.64 3.33 8.45
N THR A 125 14.27 3.53 9.71
CA THR A 125 14.53 2.52 10.74
C THR A 125 13.60 1.33 10.50
N PRO A 126 14.05 0.06 10.57
CA PRO A 126 13.18 -1.11 10.47
C PRO A 126 11.97 -1.08 11.43
N LEU A 127 12.10 -0.35 12.54
CA LEU A 127 11.02 -0.10 13.50
C LEU A 127 9.79 0.59 12.88
N GLU A 128 9.98 1.36 11.81
CA GLU A 128 8.90 2.02 11.07
C GLU A 128 7.94 1.04 10.39
N TYR A 129 8.35 -0.22 10.19
CA TYR A 129 7.56 -1.28 9.57
C TYR A 129 7.17 -2.40 10.55
N ARG A 130 7.34 -2.20 11.87
CA ARG A 130 7.09 -3.25 12.87
C ARG A 130 5.69 -3.87 12.79
N ARG A 131 4.64 -3.10 12.52
CA ARG A 131 3.26 -3.61 12.47
C ARG A 131 2.94 -4.34 11.16
N LEU A 132 3.71 -4.08 10.12
CA LEU A 132 3.66 -4.84 8.87
C LEU A 132 4.39 -6.18 9.01
N LEU A 133 5.60 -6.17 9.59
CA LEU A 133 6.46 -7.36 9.69
C LEU A 133 6.09 -8.28 10.86
N GLU A 134 5.72 -7.71 12.00
CA GLU A 134 5.43 -8.43 13.25
C GLU A 134 4.15 -7.87 13.90
N PRO A 135 2.98 -8.04 13.27
CA PRO A 135 1.70 -7.60 13.82
C PRO A 135 1.41 -8.31 15.15
N GLY A 136 1.03 -7.56 16.18
CA GLY A 136 0.61 -8.11 17.46
C GLY A 136 -0.87 -8.50 17.47
N ASP A 137 -1.33 -9.14 18.55
CA ASP A 137 -2.72 -9.62 18.70
C ASP A 137 -3.77 -8.52 18.45
N ARG A 138 -3.49 -7.29 18.88
CA ARG A 138 -4.38 -6.15 18.65
C ARG A 138 -4.42 -5.72 17.19
N ASP A 139 -3.31 -5.84 16.46
CA ASP A 139 -3.26 -5.53 15.03
C ASP A 139 -4.11 -6.56 14.25
N TRP A 140 -3.99 -7.85 14.60
CA TRP A 140 -4.84 -8.93 14.07
C TRP A 140 -6.33 -8.73 14.38
N GLN A 141 -6.66 -8.35 15.62
CA GLN A 141 -8.05 -8.07 16.01
C GLN A 141 -8.60 -6.78 15.40
N ALA A 142 -7.75 -5.81 15.06
CA ALA A 142 -8.16 -4.55 14.48
C ALA A 142 -8.47 -4.68 12.99
N ALA A 143 -7.53 -5.20 12.20
CA ALA A 143 -7.60 -5.16 10.75
C ALA A 143 -8.34 -6.37 10.16
N ALA A 144 -9.46 -6.12 9.47
CA ALA A 144 -10.15 -7.15 8.69
C ALA A 144 -9.22 -7.79 7.65
N LEU A 145 -8.33 -6.97 7.08
CA LEU A 145 -7.29 -7.34 6.14
C LEU A 145 -6.36 -8.45 6.65
N LEU A 146 -5.99 -8.42 7.94
CA LEU A 146 -5.16 -9.47 8.53
C LEU A 146 -5.98 -10.73 8.81
N ARG A 147 -7.21 -10.60 9.32
CA ARG A 147 -8.04 -11.76 9.67
C ARG A 147 -8.49 -12.58 8.47
N HIS A 148 -8.74 -11.91 7.36
CA HIS A 148 -9.32 -12.50 6.16
C HIS A 148 -8.48 -12.10 4.93
N PRO A 149 -7.28 -12.67 4.79
CA PRO A 149 -6.39 -12.35 3.67
C PRO A 149 -7.01 -12.71 2.30
N ASP A 150 -7.97 -13.63 2.28
CA ASP A 150 -8.77 -13.99 1.10
C ASP A 150 -9.61 -12.81 0.56
N LEU A 151 -10.01 -11.86 1.41
CA LEU A 151 -10.72 -10.66 0.96
C LEU A 151 -9.86 -9.76 0.06
N LEU A 152 -8.54 -9.77 0.27
CA LEU A 152 -7.59 -9.02 -0.55
C LEU A 152 -7.22 -9.74 -1.84
N ALA A 153 -7.52 -11.03 -2.00
CA ALA A 153 -7.07 -11.82 -3.14
C ALA A 153 -7.38 -11.19 -4.52
N PRO A 154 -8.57 -10.58 -4.75
CA PRO A 154 -8.87 -9.91 -6.03
C PRO A 154 -7.96 -8.72 -6.32
N VAL A 155 -7.56 -7.97 -5.28
CA VAL A 155 -6.71 -6.78 -5.39
C VAL A 155 -5.23 -7.16 -5.43
N ALA A 156 -4.80 -8.07 -4.57
CA ALA A 156 -3.44 -8.60 -4.54
C ALA A 156 -3.06 -9.26 -5.88
N GLY A 157 -4.00 -10.00 -6.48
CA GLY A 157 -3.79 -10.68 -7.76
C GLY A 157 -3.55 -9.76 -8.96
N LEU A 158 -3.94 -8.46 -8.91
CA LEU A 158 -3.83 -7.55 -10.05
C LEU A 158 -2.38 -7.35 -10.52
N HIS A 159 -1.45 -7.16 -9.59
CA HIS A 159 -0.04 -6.84 -9.88
C HIS A 159 0.97 -7.69 -9.09
N HIS A 160 0.53 -8.81 -8.49
CA HIS A 160 1.39 -9.75 -7.76
C HIS A 160 2.63 -10.18 -8.57
N ALA A 161 2.45 -10.55 -9.84
CA ALA A 161 3.55 -10.98 -10.70
C ALA A 161 4.62 -9.89 -10.89
N HIS A 162 4.20 -8.62 -11.00
CA HIS A 162 5.12 -7.48 -11.08
C HIS A 162 5.89 -7.27 -9.77
N LEU A 163 5.24 -7.47 -8.61
CA LEU A 163 5.91 -7.39 -7.31
C LEU A 163 6.98 -8.48 -7.16
N VAL A 164 6.64 -9.72 -7.49
CA VAL A 164 7.59 -10.84 -7.43
C VAL A 164 8.77 -10.61 -8.37
N ALA A 165 8.53 -10.15 -9.60
CA ALA A 165 9.60 -9.81 -10.53
C ALA A 165 10.50 -8.68 -9.99
N ARG A 166 9.91 -7.69 -9.30
CA ARG A 166 10.64 -6.57 -8.70
C ARG A 166 11.49 -6.98 -7.49
N LEU A 167 11.08 -8.00 -6.75
CA LEU A 167 11.74 -8.52 -5.54
C LEU A 167 12.63 -9.75 -5.78
N GLY A 168 12.52 -10.37 -6.96
CA GLY A 168 13.26 -11.59 -7.31
C GLY A 168 14.79 -11.36 -7.33
N PRO A 169 15.58 -12.45 -7.22
CA PRO A 169 17.04 -12.41 -7.06
C PRO A 169 17.83 -11.84 -8.26
N ASP A 170 17.17 -11.33 -9.30
CA ASP A 170 17.79 -10.84 -10.53
C ASP A 170 18.08 -9.33 -10.54
N GLN A 171 18.13 -8.68 -9.36
CA GLN A 171 18.80 -7.37 -9.20
C GLN A 171 20.27 -7.50 -8.76
N ALA A 172 20.82 -8.72 -8.73
CA ALA A 172 22.25 -8.96 -8.59
C ALA A 172 23.04 -8.90 -9.90
N LEU A 173 22.40 -8.58 -11.05
CA LEU A 173 23.10 -8.38 -12.31
C LEU A 173 22.67 -7.07 -13.00
N ILE A 174 23.65 -6.18 -13.19
CA ILE A 174 23.73 -5.09 -14.17
C ILE A 174 23.13 -3.74 -13.76
N ALA A 175 23.97 -2.91 -13.12
CA ALA A 175 24.42 -1.62 -13.66
C ALA A 175 25.71 -1.16 -12.97
#